data_AF-A0A1G6ZPH3-F1
#
_entry.id   AF-A0A1G6ZPH3-F1
#
_cell.length_a   1.000
_cell.length_b   1.000
_cell.length_c   1.000
_cell.angle_alpha   90.00
_cell.angle_beta   90.00
_cell.angle_gamma   90.00
#
_symmetry.space_group_name_H-M   'P 1'
#
loop_
_entity.id
_entity.type
_entity.pdbx_description
1 polymer ?
#
loop_
_entity_poly.entity_id
_entity_poly.type
_entity_poly.pdbx_seq_one_letter_code
_entity_poly.pdbx_strand_id
1 'polypeptide(L)'
;MGTPTVHPTGTTIYNPEKCFNGYTIFPAREQGAVLIDMNGRVVNFWKDLQGFPNKLLPGGEVVGSRGERNNEFGWQDQIDLIQVDWDGNVVWEFNKLEYIEDPGYEAQWMARQHHDYQFEGNTVGYYVPGMEAKTRGGNKLLLCHHTVTNPRISALPLCDDTIIEINDAGEILWRWNCNEHFREMGFSEEAKNCIARNPNMNKSGGDWMHTNSMSVLGPNRHYDNGDERFHPDNIIIDGRQTNIICIISKETGKIVWKLGPDYTAPEARFIGQIVGQHHAHMIPQGLPGAGNILIYDNGGMGGYGAPNPGSKTGLNNSLRDYSRVIEFDPVTMKMVWECKPSDMGNAMPYHADHFYSMFISSAQRLPNGNTLITEGSGGRLMEVTRDHELVWEYISPYWGKYLPINMIYRAYRYPYDYVPQVEKPKEVAIERIDNTTFRMPGAAGKDPERTVSVEGTIGFTAVDGFCLESDD
;
A
#
# COMPACT_ATOMS: atom_id res chain seq x y z
N MET A 1 16.73 -5.77 -13.35
CA MET A 1 18.18 -5.57 -13.61
C MET A 1 18.93 -5.62 -12.29
N GLY A 2 20.26 -5.56 -12.30
CA GLY A 2 21.06 -5.54 -11.07
C GLY A 2 21.26 -4.11 -10.55
N THR A 3 21.09 -3.87 -9.25
CA THR A 3 21.44 -2.61 -8.59
C THR A 3 22.79 -2.72 -7.88
N PRO A 4 23.50 -1.61 -7.62
CA PRO A 4 24.72 -1.63 -6.83
C PRO A 4 24.48 -2.20 -5.42
N THR A 5 25.38 -3.08 -4.97
CA THR A 5 25.33 -3.64 -3.60
C THR A 5 25.51 -2.59 -2.52
N VAL A 6 26.18 -1.47 -2.84
CA VAL A 6 26.35 -0.33 -1.95
C VAL A 6 25.71 0.90 -2.59
N HIS A 7 24.76 1.51 -1.88
CA HIS A 7 24.05 2.71 -2.28
C HIS A 7 23.72 3.54 -1.03
N PRO A 8 23.51 4.87 -1.15
CA PRO A 8 23.14 5.69 -0.01
C PRO A 8 21.77 5.28 0.56
N THR A 9 21.65 5.33 1.88
CA THR A 9 20.38 5.19 2.61
C THR A 9 20.08 6.48 3.39
N GLY A 10 18.87 6.61 3.92
CA GLY A 10 18.35 7.88 4.46
C GLY A 10 17.74 8.74 3.35
N THR A 11 17.61 10.05 3.60
CA THR A 11 17.13 10.99 2.59
C THR A 11 18.21 11.23 1.53
N THR A 12 17.94 10.86 0.29
CA THR A 12 18.87 10.96 -0.85
C THR A 12 18.58 12.18 -1.73
N ILE A 13 17.34 12.66 -1.73
CA ILE A 13 16.87 13.85 -2.45
C ILE A 13 15.89 14.59 -1.54
N TYR A 14 16.01 15.91 -1.46
CA TYR A 14 15.03 16.75 -0.77
C TYR A 14 15.02 18.18 -1.29
N ASN A 15 13.90 18.60 -1.87
CA ASN A 15 13.61 19.98 -2.23
C ASN A 15 12.51 20.57 -1.30
N PRO A 16 12.89 21.31 -0.24
CA PRO A 16 11.94 21.84 0.75
C PRO A 16 10.84 22.72 0.17
N GLU A 17 11.10 23.42 -0.95
CA GLU A 17 10.15 24.36 -1.56
C GLU A 17 9.04 23.64 -2.33
N LYS A 18 9.29 22.41 -2.78
CA LYS A 18 8.33 21.61 -3.55
C LYS A 18 7.65 20.51 -2.74
N CYS A 19 8.18 20.17 -1.57
CA CYS A 19 7.65 19.09 -0.74
C CYS A 19 6.53 19.54 0.20
N PHE A 20 5.66 18.60 0.58
CA PHE A 20 4.81 18.76 1.76
C PHE A 20 5.60 18.35 3.00
N ASN A 21 6.26 19.34 3.63
CA ASN A 21 7.15 19.12 4.75
C ASN A 21 6.41 18.67 6.02
N GLY A 22 6.94 17.65 6.68
CA GLY A 22 6.33 17.07 7.86
C GLY A 22 7.12 15.88 8.41
N TYR A 23 6.43 15.03 9.18
CA TYR A 23 6.97 13.78 9.69
C TYR A 23 6.43 12.58 8.89
N THR A 24 7.28 11.58 8.66
CA THR A 24 6.89 10.32 8.01
C THR A 24 6.97 9.18 9.00
N ILE A 25 5.86 8.47 9.24
CA ILE A 25 5.84 7.24 10.05
C ILE A 25 5.87 6.02 9.12
N PHE A 26 6.62 5.00 9.49
CA PHE A 26 6.61 3.70 8.83
C PHE A 26 7.12 2.58 9.75
N PRO A 27 6.75 1.30 9.51
CA PRO A 27 7.32 0.18 10.23
C PRO A 27 8.72 -0.14 9.67
N ALA A 28 9.77 0.07 10.48
CA ALA A 28 11.10 -0.46 10.16
C ALA A 28 11.09 -1.98 10.34
N ARG A 29 11.49 -2.69 9.27
CA ARG A 29 11.41 -4.14 9.19
C ARG A 29 12.11 -4.80 10.38
N GLU A 30 11.32 -5.55 11.17
CA GLU A 30 11.78 -6.34 12.32
C GLU A 30 12.45 -5.51 13.43
N GLN A 31 12.13 -4.22 13.52
CA GLN A 31 12.73 -3.31 14.50
C GLN A 31 11.70 -2.48 15.28
N GLY A 32 10.63 -2.00 14.64
CA GLY A 32 9.58 -1.22 15.30
C GLY A 32 9.02 -0.10 14.43
N ALA A 33 8.22 0.77 15.02
CA ALA A 33 7.68 1.95 14.32
C ALA A 33 8.69 3.10 14.36
N VAL A 34 8.93 3.74 13.21
CA VAL A 34 9.92 4.82 13.06
C VAL A 34 9.25 6.07 12.56
N LEU A 35 9.48 7.19 13.26
CA LEU A 35 9.09 8.52 12.82
C LEU A 35 10.34 9.29 12.39
N ILE A 36 10.39 9.74 11.14
CA ILE A 36 11.48 10.56 10.61
C ILE A 36 11.02 11.97 10.25
N ASP A 37 11.93 12.93 10.32
CA ASP A 37 11.77 14.22 9.66
C ASP A 37 12.21 14.17 8.19
N MET A 38 12.08 15.31 7.49
CA MET A 38 12.36 15.41 6.06
C MET A 38 13.82 15.13 5.68
N ASN A 39 14.76 15.40 6.59
CA ASN A 39 16.18 15.12 6.40
C ASN A 39 16.56 13.68 6.80
N GLY A 40 15.58 12.85 7.17
CA GLY A 40 15.78 11.45 7.50
C GLY A 40 16.28 11.22 8.92
N ARG A 41 16.30 12.25 9.77
CA ARG A 41 16.62 12.07 11.19
C ARG A 41 15.47 11.34 11.86
N VAL A 42 15.80 10.30 12.61
CA VAL A 42 14.83 9.59 13.47
C VAL A 42 14.45 10.50 14.63
N VAL A 43 13.18 10.88 14.64
CA VAL A 43 12.58 11.78 15.64
C VAL A 43 12.06 10.97 16.82
N ASN A 44 11.43 9.83 16.55
CA ASN A 44 11.05 8.85 17.56
C ASN A 44 11.12 7.44 16.99
N PHE A 45 11.30 6.46 17.88
CA PHE A 45 11.45 5.06 17.56
C PHE A 45 10.78 4.21 18.64
N TRP A 46 9.61 3.65 18.33
CA TRP A 46 8.92 2.71 19.21
C TRP A 46 9.41 1.30 18.91
N LYS A 47 10.43 0.89 19.65
CA LYS A 47 11.08 -0.41 19.50
C LYS A 47 10.06 -1.55 19.65
N ASP A 48 10.16 -2.54 18.77
CA ASP A 48 9.36 -3.76 18.73
C ASP A 48 7.84 -3.55 18.48
N LEU A 49 7.35 -2.30 18.44
CA LEU A 49 5.97 -1.99 18.04
C LEU A 49 5.78 -2.30 16.56
N GLN A 50 4.94 -3.30 16.26
CA GLN A 50 4.66 -3.70 14.89
C GLN A 50 3.67 -2.73 14.22
N GLY A 51 3.64 -2.75 12.89
CA GLY A 51 2.74 -1.93 12.10
C GLY A 51 2.24 -2.66 10.87
N PHE A 52 0.93 -2.74 10.75
CA PHE A 52 0.27 -3.26 9.56
C PHE A 52 -1.01 -2.46 9.25
N PRO A 53 -0.89 -1.13 8.97
CA PRO A 53 0.32 -0.28 9.04
C PRO A 53 0.54 0.34 10.43
N ASN A 54 1.56 1.19 10.60
CA ASN A 54 1.57 2.17 11.70
C ASN A 54 0.86 3.45 11.25
N LYS A 55 0.06 4.06 12.13
CA LYS A 55 -0.62 5.34 11.87
C LYS A 55 -0.33 6.33 13.00
N LEU A 56 0.03 7.56 12.64
CA LEU A 56 0.25 8.64 13.60
C LEU A 56 -1.07 9.36 13.87
N LEU A 57 -1.31 9.69 15.13
CA LEU A 57 -2.50 10.43 15.57
C LEU A 57 -2.09 11.83 16.07
N PRO A 58 -3.02 12.81 16.06
CA PRO A 58 -2.75 14.13 16.65
C PRO A 58 -2.31 14.01 18.11
N GLY A 59 -1.27 14.75 18.49
CA GLY A 59 -0.71 14.69 19.85
C GLY A 59 0.45 13.71 20.01
N GLY A 60 0.99 13.17 18.93
CA GLY A 60 2.21 12.34 18.91
C GLY A 60 1.98 10.87 19.27
N GLU A 61 0.74 10.42 19.35
CA GLU A 61 0.41 9.02 19.61
C GLU A 61 0.54 8.19 18.31
N VAL A 62 0.87 6.92 18.45
CA VAL A 62 1.01 5.97 17.34
C VAL A 62 0.12 4.75 17.55
N VAL A 63 -0.43 4.24 16.46
CA VAL A 63 -1.19 2.98 16.46
C VAL A 63 -0.35 1.88 15.82
N GLY A 64 -0.40 0.68 16.41
CA GLY A 64 0.31 -0.50 15.94
C GLY A 64 -0.18 -1.76 16.66
N SER A 65 0.68 -2.76 16.75
CA SER A 65 0.38 -4.05 17.38
C SER A 65 1.57 -4.52 18.22
N ARG A 66 1.30 -5.26 19.30
CA ARG A 66 2.33 -5.89 20.14
C ARG A 66 3.00 -7.09 19.45
N GLY A 67 2.36 -7.68 18.44
CA GLY A 67 2.89 -8.89 17.81
C GLY A 67 2.02 -9.49 16.72
N GLU A 68 2.54 -10.56 16.14
CA GLU A 68 1.88 -11.34 15.09
C GLU A 68 1.63 -12.77 15.60
N ARG A 69 0.47 -13.33 15.27
CA ARG A 69 0.16 -14.74 15.50
C ARG A 69 1.07 -15.62 14.65
N ASN A 70 1.43 -16.80 15.15
CA ASN A 70 2.31 -17.71 14.43
C ASN A 70 1.72 -18.10 13.05
N ASN A 71 2.54 -18.01 12.00
CA ASN A 71 2.18 -18.33 10.61
C ASN A 71 1.77 -19.80 10.34
N GLU A 72 1.94 -20.71 11.30
CA GLU A 72 1.35 -22.06 11.26
C GLU A 72 -0.18 -22.02 11.46
N PHE A 73 -0.70 -21.02 12.20
CA PHE A 73 -2.09 -20.97 12.66
C PHE A 73 -2.85 -19.70 12.24
N GLY A 74 -2.13 -18.62 11.90
CA GLY A 74 -2.67 -17.42 11.28
C GLY A 74 -1.87 -17.05 10.02
N TRP A 75 -2.32 -16.02 9.32
CA TRP A 75 -1.59 -15.50 8.16
C TRP A 75 -1.62 -13.97 8.21
N GLN A 76 -0.50 -13.38 8.63
CA GLN A 76 -0.41 -11.93 8.82
C GLN A 76 -1.49 -11.38 9.78
N ASP A 77 -1.77 -12.15 10.83
CA ASP A 77 -2.74 -11.83 11.89
C ASP A 77 -2.01 -11.10 13.01
N GLN A 78 -2.26 -9.80 13.15
CA GLN A 78 -1.81 -9.05 14.32
C GLN A 78 -2.62 -9.47 15.56
N ILE A 79 -1.94 -9.71 16.68
CA ILE A 79 -2.58 -10.24 17.89
C ILE A 79 -3.52 -9.21 18.53
N ASP A 80 -3.27 -7.92 18.31
CA ASP A 80 -4.08 -6.81 18.80
C ASP A 80 -3.95 -5.57 17.90
N LEU A 81 -4.73 -4.56 18.27
CA LEU A 81 -4.52 -3.18 17.83
C LEU A 81 -4.37 -2.33 19.09
N ILE A 82 -3.23 -1.65 19.23
CA ILE A 82 -2.94 -0.79 20.38
C ILE A 82 -2.63 0.63 19.95
N GLN A 83 -3.05 1.57 20.79
CA GLN A 83 -2.64 2.97 20.70
C GLN A 83 -1.63 3.24 21.79
N VAL A 84 -0.52 3.85 21.40
CA VAL A 84 0.64 4.09 22.25
C VAL A 84 0.91 5.58 22.28
N ASP A 85 1.10 6.14 23.46
CA ASP A 85 1.48 7.53 23.60
C ASP A 85 2.95 7.77 23.21
N TRP A 86 3.39 9.02 23.31
CA TRP A 86 4.75 9.42 22.95
C TRP A 86 5.83 8.68 23.74
N ASP A 87 5.54 8.35 25.00
CA ASP A 87 6.49 7.75 25.95
C ASP A 87 6.45 6.22 25.94
N GLY A 88 5.58 5.61 25.13
CA GLY A 88 5.48 4.16 24.99
C GLY A 88 4.41 3.50 25.86
N ASN A 89 3.53 4.27 26.50
CA ASN A 89 2.44 3.70 27.30
C ASN A 89 1.26 3.33 26.40
N VAL A 90 0.70 2.14 26.60
CA VAL A 90 -0.55 1.75 25.95
C VAL A 90 -1.71 2.52 26.58
N VAL A 91 -2.38 3.34 25.78
CA VAL A 91 -3.51 4.19 26.22
C VAL A 91 -4.87 3.71 25.73
N TRP A 92 -4.88 2.76 24.79
CA TRP A 92 -6.07 2.04 24.33
C TRP A 92 -5.66 0.71 23.68
N GLU A 93 -6.50 -0.32 23.80
CA GLU A 93 -6.27 -1.62 23.16
C GLU A 93 -7.57 -2.28 22.68
N PHE A 94 -7.46 -3.06 21.60
CA PHE A 94 -8.45 -4.04 21.19
C PHE A 94 -7.78 -5.37 20.85
N ASN A 95 -8.25 -6.45 21.47
CA ASN A 95 -7.81 -7.82 21.20
C ASN A 95 -8.96 -8.84 21.26
N LYS A 96 -10.22 -8.41 21.22
CA LYS A 96 -11.38 -9.28 21.56
C LYS A 96 -12.20 -9.73 20.36
N LEU A 97 -11.56 -10.09 19.24
CA LEU A 97 -12.29 -10.63 18.10
C LEU A 97 -12.61 -12.11 18.29
N GLU A 98 -11.58 -12.92 18.59
CA GLU A 98 -11.67 -14.37 18.68
C GLU A 98 -10.81 -14.89 19.83
N TYR A 99 -11.31 -15.89 20.56
CA TYR A 99 -10.52 -16.59 21.57
C TYR A 99 -9.80 -17.76 20.92
N ILE A 100 -8.46 -17.71 20.90
CA ILE A 100 -7.60 -18.62 20.14
C ILE A 100 -6.90 -19.59 21.08
N GLU A 101 -6.92 -20.87 20.72
CA GLU A 101 -6.27 -21.98 21.44
C GLU A 101 -5.28 -22.70 20.51
N ASP A 102 -4.20 -22.02 20.12
CA ASP A 102 -3.19 -22.58 19.22
C ASP A 102 -2.30 -23.62 19.95
N PRO A 103 -2.05 -24.80 19.34
CA PRO A 103 -1.17 -25.81 19.93
C PRO A 103 0.22 -25.27 20.26
N GLY A 104 0.62 -25.38 21.54
CA GLY A 104 1.92 -24.93 22.03
C GLY A 104 2.00 -23.45 22.43
N TYR A 105 0.87 -22.74 22.40
CA TYR A 105 0.74 -21.34 22.83
C TYR A 105 -0.27 -21.21 23.96
N GLU A 106 -0.14 -20.16 24.78
CA GLU A 106 -1.16 -19.83 25.77
C GLU A 106 -2.42 -19.29 25.07
N ALA A 107 -3.57 -19.84 25.47
CA ALA A 107 -4.87 -19.46 24.95
C ALA A 107 -5.18 -17.99 25.29
N GLN A 108 -5.60 -17.22 24.30
CA GLN A 108 -5.79 -15.78 24.47
C GLN A 108 -6.80 -15.20 23.49
N TRP A 109 -7.38 -14.07 23.86
CA TRP A 109 -8.15 -13.23 22.94
C TRP A 109 -7.21 -12.54 21.96
N MET A 110 -7.52 -12.60 20.67
CA MET A 110 -6.80 -11.88 19.61
C MET A 110 -7.73 -11.02 18.76
N ALA A 111 -7.22 -9.89 18.26
CA ALA A 111 -7.91 -9.07 17.27
C ALA A 111 -7.90 -9.70 15.87
N ARG A 112 -6.86 -10.50 15.57
CA ARG A 112 -6.57 -11.00 14.21
C ARG A 112 -6.63 -9.88 13.17
N GLN A 113 -6.11 -8.70 13.51
CA GLN A 113 -6.13 -7.55 12.61
C GLN A 113 -5.22 -7.84 11.41
N HIS A 114 -5.70 -7.50 10.22
CA HIS A 114 -5.06 -7.77 8.96
C HIS A 114 -5.04 -6.49 8.12
N HIS A 115 -3.84 -6.06 7.72
CA HIS A 115 -3.54 -4.95 6.79
C HIS A 115 -4.08 -3.53 7.05
N ASP A 116 -5.30 -3.32 7.56
CA ASP A 116 -5.84 -1.96 7.69
C ASP A 116 -6.85 -1.79 8.84
N TYR A 117 -7.04 -0.52 9.22
CA TYR A 117 -7.99 -0.08 10.25
C TYR A 117 -8.22 1.43 10.16
N GLN A 118 -9.41 1.93 10.47
CA GLN A 118 -9.72 3.37 10.46
C GLN A 118 -10.36 3.82 11.76
N PHE A 119 -10.07 5.06 12.16
CA PHE A 119 -10.67 5.72 13.31
C PHE A 119 -11.71 6.70 12.80
N GLU A 120 -12.89 6.73 13.43
CA GLU A 120 -13.95 7.67 13.07
C GLU A 120 -13.42 9.11 12.97
N GLY A 121 -13.91 9.87 12.00
CA GLY A 121 -13.42 11.21 11.69
C GLY A 121 -12.35 11.25 10.61
N ASN A 122 -11.60 10.16 10.40
CA ASN A 122 -10.63 10.03 9.31
C ASN A 122 -10.96 8.84 8.40
N THR A 123 -11.09 9.09 7.11
CA THR A 123 -11.59 8.10 6.14
C THR A 123 -10.55 7.09 5.67
N VAL A 124 -9.26 7.46 5.70
CA VAL A 124 -8.16 6.77 5.00
C VAL A 124 -6.96 6.45 5.89
N GLY A 125 -6.88 7.04 7.08
CA GLY A 125 -5.89 6.76 8.13
C GLY A 125 -4.59 7.55 8.04
N TYR A 126 -4.45 8.39 7.02
CA TYR A 126 -3.36 9.36 6.88
C TYR A 126 -3.88 10.80 7.05
N TYR A 127 -2.98 11.78 7.06
CA TYR A 127 -3.35 13.18 7.24
C TYR A 127 -4.28 13.69 6.12
N VAL A 128 -5.45 14.19 6.52
CA VAL A 128 -6.42 14.88 5.68
C VAL A 128 -6.84 16.16 6.44
N PRO A 129 -6.68 17.36 5.86
CA PRO A 129 -7.04 18.61 6.54
C PRO A 129 -8.50 18.62 7.00
N GLY A 130 -8.74 18.77 8.32
CA GLY A 130 -10.08 18.86 8.90
C GLY A 130 -10.82 17.52 9.05
N MET A 131 -10.13 16.40 8.87
CA MET A 131 -10.65 15.05 9.09
C MET A 131 -9.73 14.27 10.04
N GLU A 132 -9.46 14.87 11.20
CA GLU A 132 -8.64 14.27 12.23
C GLU A 132 -9.34 13.05 12.84
N ALA A 133 -8.55 12.00 13.11
CA ALA A 133 -9.05 10.80 13.77
C ALA A 133 -9.52 11.10 15.20
N LYS A 134 -10.74 10.66 15.53
CA LYS A 134 -11.25 10.68 16.90
C LYS A 134 -10.56 9.59 17.71
N THR A 135 -9.57 9.99 18.49
CA THR A 135 -8.74 9.07 19.28
C THR A 135 -9.51 8.45 20.46
N ARG A 136 -10.57 9.10 20.95
CA ARG A 136 -11.43 8.64 22.05
C ARG A 136 -12.90 8.84 21.71
N GLY A 137 -13.75 7.94 22.21
CA GLY A 137 -15.20 8.00 22.02
C GLY A 137 -15.71 7.83 20.59
N GLY A 138 -14.83 7.62 19.61
CA GLY A 138 -15.16 7.32 18.22
C GLY A 138 -15.08 5.83 17.91
N ASN A 139 -15.90 5.40 16.95
CA ASN A 139 -15.87 4.05 16.43
C ASN A 139 -14.57 3.77 15.66
N LYS A 140 -14.22 2.50 15.53
CA LYS A 140 -13.06 2.05 14.77
C LYS A 140 -13.49 0.91 13.85
N LEU A 141 -13.06 1.00 12.60
CA LEU A 141 -13.25 -0.05 11.60
C LEU A 141 -11.94 -0.84 11.52
N LEU A 142 -12.00 -2.16 11.64
CA LEU A 142 -10.82 -3.03 11.54
C LEU A 142 -11.05 -4.05 10.44
N LEU A 143 -10.05 -4.22 9.58
CA LEU A 143 -9.95 -5.37 8.71
C LEU A 143 -9.26 -6.48 9.50
N CYS A 144 -9.87 -7.66 9.51
CA CYS A 144 -9.42 -8.80 10.30
C CYS A 144 -9.59 -10.10 9.52
N HIS A 145 -9.08 -11.18 10.08
CA HIS A 145 -9.39 -12.52 9.62
C HIS A 145 -10.33 -13.28 10.55
N HIS A 146 -11.05 -14.24 9.96
CA HIS A 146 -11.69 -15.34 10.67
C HIS A 146 -11.53 -16.64 9.87
N THR A 147 -11.68 -17.78 10.54
CA THR A 147 -11.55 -19.09 9.87
C THR A 147 -12.92 -19.65 9.55
N VAL A 148 -13.16 -19.99 8.28
CA VAL A 148 -14.47 -20.49 7.82
C VAL A 148 -14.31 -21.61 6.79
N THR A 149 -15.31 -22.47 6.65
CA THR A 149 -15.43 -23.40 5.52
C THR A 149 -16.68 -23.02 4.72
N ASN A 150 -16.51 -22.63 3.46
CA ASN A 150 -17.61 -22.28 2.57
C ASN A 150 -17.48 -23.05 1.24
N PRO A 151 -18.23 -24.17 1.07
CA PRO A 151 -18.15 -25.01 -0.13
C PRO A 151 -18.50 -24.34 -1.45
N ARG A 152 -19.08 -23.13 -1.41
CA ARG A 152 -19.31 -22.33 -2.63
C ARG A 152 -18.01 -21.75 -3.19
N ILE A 153 -16.97 -21.64 -2.36
CA ILE A 153 -15.65 -21.11 -2.69
C ILE A 153 -14.68 -22.27 -2.86
N SER A 154 -14.49 -23.07 -1.82
CA SER A 154 -13.64 -24.26 -1.79
C SER A 154 -14.11 -25.23 -0.71
N ALA A 155 -13.81 -26.52 -0.89
CA ALA A 155 -14.00 -27.53 0.17
C ALA A 155 -12.90 -27.45 1.25
N LEU A 156 -11.84 -26.67 1.02
CA LEU A 156 -10.75 -26.44 1.96
C LEU A 156 -11.09 -25.33 2.97
N PRO A 157 -10.49 -25.35 4.18
CA PRO A 157 -10.61 -24.23 5.13
C PRO A 157 -10.08 -22.93 4.53
N LEU A 158 -10.76 -21.82 4.85
CA LEU A 158 -10.39 -20.47 4.40
C LEU A 158 -9.91 -19.64 5.58
N CYS A 159 -8.84 -18.88 5.36
CA CYS A 159 -8.52 -17.70 6.14
C CYS A 159 -9.24 -16.55 5.45
N ASP A 160 -10.46 -16.26 5.88
CA ASP A 160 -11.36 -15.34 5.20
C ASP A 160 -11.25 -13.93 5.80
N ASP A 161 -11.38 -12.93 4.95
CA ASP A 161 -11.41 -11.53 5.37
C ASP A 161 -12.77 -11.19 6.03
N THR A 162 -12.70 -10.45 7.13
CA THR A 162 -13.87 -9.87 7.80
C THR A 162 -13.59 -8.42 8.17
N ILE A 163 -14.62 -7.58 8.11
CA ILE A 163 -14.57 -6.20 8.56
C ILE A 163 -15.46 -6.08 9.77
N ILE A 164 -14.91 -5.53 10.86
CA ILE A 164 -15.68 -5.22 12.07
C ILE A 164 -15.67 -3.72 12.31
N GLU A 165 -16.79 -3.21 12.81
CA GLU A 165 -16.84 -1.90 13.44
C GLU A 165 -17.00 -2.09 14.94
N ILE A 166 -16.15 -1.44 15.73
CA ILE A 166 -16.18 -1.47 17.18
C ILE A 166 -16.39 -0.07 17.74
N ASN A 167 -17.04 0.03 18.90
CA ASN A 167 -17.00 1.26 19.68
C ASN A 167 -15.69 1.38 20.48
N ASP A 168 -15.52 2.48 21.21
CA ASP A 168 -14.31 2.74 22.00
C ASP A 168 -14.07 1.72 23.12
N ALA A 169 -15.13 1.06 23.61
CA ALA A 169 -15.07 -0.01 24.61
C ALA A 169 -14.71 -1.39 24.01
N GLY A 170 -14.59 -1.49 22.68
CA GLY A 170 -14.28 -2.73 21.97
C GLY A 170 -15.49 -3.63 21.72
N GLU A 171 -16.72 -3.13 21.87
CA GLU A 171 -17.93 -3.87 21.51
C GLU A 171 -18.13 -3.84 20.00
N ILE A 172 -18.35 -5.01 19.39
CA ILE A 172 -18.59 -5.13 17.95
C ILE A 172 -20.02 -4.65 17.63
N LEU A 173 -20.13 -3.56 16.89
CA LEU A 173 -21.38 -2.95 16.46
C LEU A 173 -21.88 -3.50 15.12
N TRP A 174 -20.96 -3.86 14.24
CA TRP A 174 -21.25 -4.34 12.90
C TRP A 174 -20.16 -5.27 12.41
N ARG A 175 -20.52 -6.25 11.57
CA ARG A 175 -19.59 -7.18 10.93
C ARG A 175 -20.02 -7.47 9.49
N TRP A 176 -19.03 -7.61 8.61
CA TRP A 176 -19.18 -8.08 7.24
C TRP A 176 -18.16 -9.16 6.92
N ASN A 177 -18.57 -10.26 6.30
CA ASN A 177 -17.71 -11.41 6.03
C ASN A 177 -17.57 -11.63 4.53
N CYS A 178 -16.34 -11.67 4.03
CA CYS A 178 -16.09 -11.68 2.59
C CYS A 178 -16.64 -12.92 1.89
N ASN A 179 -16.54 -14.10 2.53
CA ASN A 179 -17.04 -15.35 1.95
C ASN A 179 -18.55 -15.36 1.63
N GLU A 180 -19.34 -14.50 2.28
CA GLU A 180 -20.78 -14.40 2.06
C GLU A 180 -21.11 -13.74 0.70
N HIS A 181 -20.16 -13.01 0.13
CA HIS A 181 -20.30 -12.21 -1.09
C HIS A 181 -19.62 -12.81 -2.32
N PHE A 182 -19.19 -14.08 -2.27
CA PHE A 182 -18.48 -14.75 -3.37
C PHE A 182 -19.18 -14.62 -4.74
N ARG A 183 -20.51 -14.65 -4.77
CA ARG A 183 -21.29 -14.51 -6.02
C ARG A 183 -21.23 -13.10 -6.60
N GLU A 184 -21.12 -12.07 -5.76
CA GLU A 184 -21.07 -10.66 -6.17
C GLU A 184 -19.71 -10.29 -6.79
N MET A 185 -18.65 -11.07 -6.46
CA MET A 185 -17.31 -10.90 -7.03
C MET A 185 -17.25 -11.16 -8.54
N GLY A 186 -18.16 -11.95 -9.10
CA GLY A 186 -18.32 -12.09 -10.55
C GLY A 186 -17.16 -12.82 -11.25
N PHE A 187 -16.58 -13.84 -10.61
CA PHE A 187 -15.56 -14.69 -11.22
C PHE A 187 -16.10 -15.49 -12.43
N SER A 188 -15.24 -15.71 -13.42
CA SER A 188 -15.50 -16.68 -14.50
C SER A 188 -15.51 -18.13 -13.96
N GLU A 189 -16.01 -19.08 -14.75
CA GLU A 189 -16.00 -20.48 -14.35
C GLU A 189 -14.58 -21.05 -14.21
N GLU A 190 -13.63 -20.59 -15.02
CA GLU A 190 -12.21 -20.96 -14.91
C GLU A 190 -11.62 -20.46 -13.59
N ALA A 191 -11.89 -19.19 -13.24
CA ALA A 191 -11.45 -18.61 -11.97
C ALA A 191 -12.08 -19.34 -10.77
N LYS A 192 -13.39 -19.64 -10.80
CA LYS A 192 -14.05 -20.44 -9.76
C LYS A 192 -13.43 -21.84 -9.62
N ASN A 193 -13.14 -22.50 -10.74
CA ASN A 193 -12.48 -23.82 -10.74
C ASN A 193 -11.06 -23.74 -10.15
N CYS A 194 -10.32 -22.66 -10.43
CA CYS A 194 -9.01 -22.43 -9.83
C CYS A 194 -9.11 -22.23 -8.31
N ILE A 195 -9.96 -21.30 -7.86
CA ILE A 195 -10.19 -20.99 -6.43
C ILE A 195 -10.64 -22.24 -5.68
N ALA A 196 -11.56 -23.03 -6.23
CA ALA A 196 -12.07 -24.23 -5.58
C ALA A 196 -10.97 -25.26 -5.29
N ARG A 197 -9.99 -25.40 -6.20
CA ARG A 197 -8.86 -26.35 -6.06
C ARG A 197 -7.73 -25.80 -5.21
N ASN A 198 -7.46 -24.51 -5.31
CA ASN A 198 -6.43 -23.81 -4.57
C ASN A 198 -6.85 -22.35 -4.33
N PRO A 199 -7.51 -22.06 -3.19
CA PRO A 199 -7.94 -20.71 -2.81
C PRO A 199 -6.77 -19.88 -2.28
N ASN A 200 -5.59 -19.98 -2.90
CA ASN A 200 -4.32 -19.43 -2.42
C ASN A 200 -3.96 -19.97 -1.02
N MET A 201 -3.75 -21.28 -0.94
CA MET A 201 -3.47 -21.98 0.31
C MET A 201 -2.17 -21.53 0.97
N ASN A 202 -2.26 -21.17 2.24
CA ASN A 202 -1.15 -21.10 3.18
C ASN A 202 -1.35 -22.14 4.31
N LYS A 203 -0.53 -22.10 5.37
CA LYS A 203 -0.59 -23.09 6.46
C LYS A 203 -1.85 -22.95 7.34
N SER A 204 -2.42 -21.76 7.42
CA SER A 204 -3.60 -21.42 8.21
C SER A 204 -4.93 -21.46 7.43
N GLY A 205 -4.89 -21.69 6.10
CA GLY A 205 -6.07 -21.81 5.24
C GLY A 205 -5.90 -21.16 3.88
N GLY A 206 -6.98 -21.17 3.09
CA GLY A 206 -7.07 -20.48 1.81
C GLY A 206 -7.33 -18.98 1.97
N ASP A 207 -6.36 -18.17 1.56
CA ASP A 207 -6.41 -16.71 1.58
C ASP A 207 -6.83 -16.17 0.21
N TRP A 208 -8.12 -16.38 -0.08
CA TRP A 208 -8.64 -16.37 -1.44
C TRP A 208 -8.83 -14.96 -2.03
N MET A 209 -9.20 -13.99 -1.20
CA MET A 209 -9.32 -12.57 -1.58
C MET A 209 -8.07 -11.78 -1.29
N HIS A 210 -7.46 -12.01 -0.12
CA HIS A 210 -6.35 -11.24 0.43
C HIS A 210 -6.68 -9.75 0.42
N THR A 211 -7.69 -9.37 1.20
CA THR A 211 -8.07 -7.96 1.32
C THR A 211 -6.95 -7.23 2.04
N ASN A 212 -6.39 -6.18 1.42
CA ASN A 212 -5.23 -5.49 2.00
C ASN A 212 -5.48 -4.02 2.30
N SER A 213 -6.63 -3.49 1.94
CA SER A 213 -6.99 -2.11 2.24
C SER A 213 -8.46 -1.97 2.53
N MET A 214 -8.77 -0.99 3.36
CA MET A 214 -10.13 -0.66 3.74
C MET A 214 -10.22 0.81 4.13
N SER A 215 -11.15 1.53 3.52
CA SER A 215 -11.41 2.94 3.82
C SER A 215 -12.91 3.23 3.77
N VAL A 216 -13.37 4.13 4.63
CA VAL A 216 -14.72 4.70 4.52
C VAL A 216 -14.67 5.74 3.40
N LEU A 217 -15.71 5.88 2.57
CA LEU A 217 -15.70 6.85 1.47
C LEU A 217 -15.67 8.29 1.99
N GLY A 218 -16.44 8.57 3.04
CA GLY A 218 -16.68 9.89 3.58
C GLY A 218 -17.43 10.82 2.60
N PRO A 219 -17.62 12.09 3.00
CA PRO A 219 -18.23 13.10 2.13
C PRO A 219 -17.53 13.18 0.78
N ASN A 220 -18.30 13.12 -0.31
CA ASN A 220 -17.76 13.11 -1.66
C ASN A 220 -18.76 13.61 -2.70
N ARG A 221 -18.20 14.16 -3.79
CA ARG A 221 -18.98 14.77 -4.88
C ARG A 221 -19.90 13.81 -5.62
N HIS A 222 -19.64 12.50 -5.60
CA HIS A 222 -20.45 11.55 -6.37
C HIS A 222 -21.79 11.32 -5.67
N TYR A 223 -21.75 11.14 -4.34
CA TYR A 223 -22.96 11.09 -3.54
C TYR A 223 -23.74 12.41 -3.56
N ASP A 224 -23.04 13.55 -3.46
CA ASP A 224 -23.68 14.88 -3.55
C ASP A 224 -24.42 15.09 -4.89
N ASN A 225 -23.98 14.39 -5.95
CA ASN A 225 -24.61 14.38 -7.27
C ASN A 225 -25.65 13.27 -7.45
N GLY A 226 -26.01 12.55 -6.37
CA GLY A 226 -27.10 11.57 -6.33
C GLY A 226 -26.70 10.12 -6.62
N ASP A 227 -25.42 9.79 -6.70
CA ASP A 227 -24.98 8.39 -6.86
C ASP A 227 -24.84 7.68 -5.51
N GLU A 228 -25.92 6.99 -5.11
CA GLU A 228 -26.03 6.28 -3.82
C GLU A 228 -24.95 5.20 -3.60
N ARG A 229 -24.31 4.71 -4.67
CA ARG A 229 -23.20 3.75 -4.55
C ARG A 229 -22.03 4.34 -3.75
N PHE A 230 -21.88 5.65 -3.80
CA PHE A 230 -20.82 6.39 -3.12
C PHE A 230 -21.28 7.02 -1.79
N HIS A 231 -22.33 6.51 -1.14
CA HIS A 231 -22.77 6.99 0.16
C HIS A 231 -21.58 7.11 1.15
N PRO A 232 -21.46 8.21 1.93
CA PRO A 232 -20.30 8.47 2.78
C PRO A 232 -19.89 7.35 3.72
N ASP A 233 -20.87 6.62 4.26
CA ASP A 233 -20.61 5.51 5.20
C ASP A 233 -20.19 4.20 4.51
N ASN A 234 -20.30 4.13 3.18
CA ASN A 234 -19.88 2.94 2.44
C ASN A 234 -18.37 2.75 2.54
N ILE A 235 -17.93 1.51 2.35
CA ILE A 235 -16.56 1.09 2.57
C ILE A 235 -15.96 0.64 1.24
N ILE A 236 -14.85 1.22 0.84
CA ILE A 236 -14.05 0.73 -0.29
C ILE A 236 -12.99 -0.24 0.22
N ILE A 237 -12.81 -1.35 -0.49
CA ILE A 237 -11.77 -2.35 -0.24
C ILE A 237 -11.11 -2.78 -1.55
N ASP A 238 -9.94 -3.39 -1.42
CA ASP A 238 -9.31 -4.12 -2.53
C ASP A 238 -8.80 -5.51 -2.11
N GLY A 239 -8.97 -6.46 -3.03
CA GLY A 239 -8.49 -7.83 -2.91
C GLY A 239 -7.26 -8.03 -3.77
N ARG A 240 -6.09 -8.13 -3.13
CA ARG A 240 -4.80 -8.35 -3.82
C ARG A 240 -4.86 -9.58 -4.72
N GLN A 241 -5.41 -10.67 -4.19
CA GLN A 241 -5.32 -11.96 -4.85
C GLN A 241 -6.32 -12.08 -6.01
N THR A 242 -7.37 -11.26 -6.03
CA THR A 242 -8.44 -11.31 -7.03
C THR A 242 -8.36 -10.20 -8.06
N ASN A 243 -7.49 -9.20 -7.85
CA ASN A 243 -7.43 -7.96 -8.64
C ASN A 243 -8.78 -7.22 -8.66
N ILE A 244 -9.55 -7.30 -7.56
CA ILE A 244 -10.87 -6.67 -7.44
C ILE A 244 -10.75 -5.46 -6.51
N ILE A 245 -11.40 -4.37 -6.89
CA ILE A 245 -11.68 -3.23 -6.04
C ILE A 245 -13.20 -3.09 -5.97
N CYS A 246 -13.78 -2.92 -4.78
CA CYS A 246 -15.22 -2.80 -4.64
C CYS A 246 -15.64 -1.88 -3.52
N ILE A 247 -16.88 -1.40 -3.59
CA ILE A 247 -17.53 -0.61 -2.55
C ILE A 247 -18.67 -1.43 -1.94
N ILE A 248 -18.64 -1.57 -0.64
CA ILE A 248 -19.63 -2.25 0.19
C ILE A 248 -20.60 -1.19 0.74
N SER A 249 -21.90 -1.40 0.53
CA SER A 249 -22.93 -0.64 1.22
C SER A 249 -22.94 -0.99 2.70
N LYS A 250 -22.68 -0.01 3.56
CA LYS A 250 -22.67 -0.24 5.02
C LYS A 250 -24.04 -0.65 5.55
N GLU A 251 -25.09 -0.07 4.99
CA GLU A 251 -26.48 -0.34 5.35
C GLU A 251 -26.90 -1.77 4.99
N THR A 252 -26.55 -2.25 3.79
CA THR A 252 -27.08 -3.51 3.25
C THR A 252 -26.09 -4.67 3.24
N GLY A 253 -24.81 -4.38 3.42
CA GLY A 253 -23.70 -5.33 3.25
C GLY A 253 -23.38 -5.71 1.80
N LYS A 254 -24.16 -5.25 0.81
CA LYS A 254 -23.98 -5.63 -0.60
C LYS A 254 -22.85 -4.86 -1.27
N ILE A 255 -22.24 -5.45 -2.29
CA ILE A 255 -21.32 -4.76 -3.19
C ILE A 255 -22.14 -3.88 -4.15
N VAL A 256 -21.95 -2.57 -4.08
CA VAL A 256 -22.70 -1.57 -4.87
C VAL A 256 -21.92 -0.96 -6.03
N TRP A 257 -20.59 -1.08 -6.01
CA TRP A 257 -19.70 -0.71 -7.10
C TRP A 257 -18.51 -1.66 -7.13
N LYS A 258 -17.97 -1.94 -8.32
CA LYS A 258 -16.85 -2.88 -8.50
C LYS A 258 -16.04 -2.56 -9.75
N LEU A 259 -14.73 -2.76 -9.67
CA LEU A 259 -13.78 -2.83 -10.76
C LEU A 259 -13.02 -4.16 -10.70
N GLY A 260 -12.91 -4.86 -11.83
CA GLY A 260 -12.36 -6.21 -11.91
C GLY A 260 -13.38 -7.31 -11.55
N PRO A 261 -12.99 -8.60 -11.65
CA PRO A 261 -11.65 -9.07 -12.02
C PRO A 261 -11.38 -9.05 -13.54
N ASP A 262 -12.41 -8.84 -14.36
CA ASP A 262 -12.28 -8.73 -15.82
C ASP A 262 -12.02 -7.28 -16.25
N TYR A 263 -10.78 -6.99 -16.66
CA TYR A 263 -10.38 -5.68 -17.17
C TYR A 263 -10.48 -5.56 -18.69
N THR A 264 -10.99 -6.59 -19.38
CA THR A 264 -11.26 -6.53 -20.83
C THR A 264 -12.63 -5.93 -21.15
N ALA A 265 -13.51 -5.86 -20.15
CA ALA A 265 -14.83 -5.26 -20.27
C ALA A 265 -14.76 -3.78 -20.70
N PRO A 266 -15.71 -3.28 -21.52
CA PRO A 266 -15.69 -1.92 -22.05
C PRO A 266 -15.52 -0.80 -21.00
N GLU A 267 -16.08 -0.99 -19.81
CA GLU A 267 -16.02 -0.06 -18.68
C GLU A 267 -14.66 -0.03 -17.96
N ALA A 268 -13.86 -1.11 -18.07
CA ALA A 268 -12.60 -1.27 -17.34
C ALA A 268 -11.36 -1.21 -18.25
N ARG A 269 -11.51 -1.47 -19.55
CA ARG A 269 -10.38 -1.60 -20.51
C ARG A 269 -9.44 -0.41 -20.57
N PHE A 270 -9.94 0.80 -20.31
CA PHE A 270 -9.12 2.01 -20.35
C PHE A 270 -8.29 2.22 -19.07
N ILE A 271 -8.68 1.60 -17.96
CA ILE A 271 -7.83 1.52 -16.76
C ILE A 271 -6.68 0.52 -17.01
N GLY A 272 -6.94 -0.50 -17.82
CA GLY A 272 -6.02 -1.61 -18.06
C GLY A 272 -5.98 -2.57 -16.86
N GLN A 273 -5.35 -3.73 -17.06
CA GLN A 273 -5.26 -4.75 -16.02
C GLN A 273 -4.54 -4.21 -14.78
N ILE A 274 -5.24 -4.22 -13.65
CA ILE A 274 -4.65 -4.05 -12.32
C ILE A 274 -4.17 -5.41 -11.82
N VAL A 275 -2.99 -5.47 -11.19
CA VAL A 275 -2.40 -6.74 -10.74
C VAL A 275 -1.84 -6.61 -9.33
N GLY A 276 -2.43 -7.36 -8.39
CA GLY A 276 -1.93 -7.49 -7.03
C GLY A 276 -1.89 -6.16 -6.26
N GLN A 277 -2.82 -5.25 -6.56
CA GLN A 277 -2.83 -3.86 -6.07
C GLN A 277 -2.89 -3.76 -4.55
N HIS A 278 -2.52 -2.58 -4.06
CA HIS A 278 -2.65 -2.18 -2.67
C HIS A 278 -3.21 -0.77 -2.53
N HIS A 279 -3.81 -0.54 -1.36
CA HIS A 279 -4.21 0.80 -0.88
C HIS A 279 -5.17 1.52 -1.82
N ALA A 280 -6.16 0.80 -2.37
CA ALA A 280 -7.25 1.42 -3.12
C ALA A 280 -8.16 2.22 -2.17
N HIS A 281 -8.30 3.51 -2.42
CA HIS A 281 -9.19 4.36 -1.62
C HIS A 281 -9.70 5.53 -2.44
N MET A 282 -10.83 6.10 -2.01
CA MET A 282 -11.28 7.39 -2.52
C MET A 282 -10.43 8.49 -1.91
N ILE A 283 -9.91 9.40 -2.74
CA ILE A 283 -9.23 10.60 -2.27
C ILE A 283 -10.26 11.42 -1.46
N PRO A 284 -10.02 11.67 -0.17
CA PRO A 284 -10.98 12.36 0.69
C PRO A 284 -11.25 13.80 0.27
N GLN A 285 -12.43 14.31 0.63
CA GLN A 285 -12.69 15.75 0.60
C GLN A 285 -11.63 16.51 1.40
N GLY A 286 -11.13 17.62 0.84
CA GLY A 286 -10.03 18.40 1.42
C GLY A 286 -8.65 18.12 0.80
N LEU A 287 -8.52 17.09 -0.04
CA LEU A 287 -7.29 16.80 -0.79
C LEU A 287 -7.47 16.97 -2.32
N PRO A 288 -6.42 17.38 -3.06
CA PRO A 288 -6.50 17.52 -4.52
C PRO A 288 -6.83 16.20 -5.22
N GLY A 289 -7.94 16.17 -5.97
CA GLY A 289 -8.47 14.94 -6.57
C GLY A 289 -9.65 14.33 -5.81
N ALA A 290 -10.15 14.99 -4.75
CA ALA A 290 -11.28 14.54 -3.93
C ALA A 290 -12.42 13.90 -4.74
N GLY A 291 -12.79 12.67 -4.39
CA GLY A 291 -13.78 11.84 -5.08
C GLY A 291 -13.21 10.91 -6.16
N ASN A 292 -11.97 11.09 -6.60
CA ASN A 292 -11.29 10.10 -7.45
C ASN A 292 -10.82 8.90 -6.61
N ILE A 293 -10.58 7.76 -7.26
CA ILE A 293 -9.95 6.60 -6.64
C ILE A 293 -8.44 6.66 -6.90
N LEU A 294 -7.63 6.48 -5.86
CA LEU A 294 -6.17 6.37 -5.91
C LEU A 294 -5.74 4.95 -5.53
N ILE A 295 -4.88 4.33 -6.32
CA ILE A 295 -4.44 2.93 -6.13
C ILE A 295 -2.94 2.82 -6.39
N TYR A 296 -2.25 2.00 -5.60
CA TYR A 296 -0.94 1.47 -5.96
C TYR A 296 -1.13 0.13 -6.69
N ASP A 297 -0.93 0.11 -8.00
CA ASP A 297 -1.08 -1.07 -8.85
C ASP A 297 0.30 -1.74 -9.04
N ASN A 298 0.55 -2.75 -8.21
CA ASN A 298 1.86 -3.38 -8.04
C ASN A 298 2.43 -4.00 -9.31
N GLY A 299 1.58 -4.55 -10.17
CA GLY A 299 1.99 -5.28 -11.37
C GLY A 299 2.36 -6.74 -11.10
N GLY A 300 3.08 -7.02 -10.02
CA GLY A 300 3.73 -8.30 -9.73
C GLY A 300 2.97 -9.56 -10.15
N MET A 301 2.09 -10.06 -9.29
CA MET A 301 1.27 -11.23 -9.63
C MET A 301 -0.04 -11.27 -8.83
N GLY A 302 -1.13 -11.68 -9.47
CA GLY A 302 -2.45 -11.83 -8.85
C GLY A 302 -3.50 -12.36 -9.81
N GLY A 303 -4.72 -12.54 -9.32
CA GLY A 303 -5.87 -13.01 -10.09
C GLY A 303 -5.95 -14.53 -10.22
N TYR A 304 -7.12 -14.98 -10.65
CA TYR A 304 -7.44 -16.38 -10.92
C TYR A 304 -7.97 -16.53 -12.35
N GLY A 305 -7.60 -17.59 -13.05
CA GLY A 305 -8.03 -17.82 -14.42
C GLY A 305 -7.64 -19.18 -14.98
N ALA A 306 -7.56 -19.27 -16.30
CA ALA A 306 -7.10 -20.46 -16.99
C ALA A 306 -5.56 -20.57 -16.93
N PRO A 307 -4.99 -21.79 -16.78
CA PRO A 307 -3.55 -21.98 -16.86
C PRO A 307 -2.94 -21.35 -18.11
N ASN A 308 -1.79 -20.69 -17.95
CA ASN A 308 -1.05 -20.00 -19.00
C ASN A 308 0.47 -20.11 -18.75
N PRO A 309 1.35 -19.68 -19.66
CA PRO A 309 2.80 -19.81 -19.49
C PRO A 309 3.36 -19.18 -18.19
N GLY A 310 2.73 -18.14 -17.66
CA GLY A 310 3.10 -17.50 -16.39
C GLY A 310 2.37 -18.07 -15.16
N SER A 311 1.28 -18.82 -15.36
CA SER A 311 0.48 -19.41 -14.29
C SER A 311 0.12 -20.87 -14.60
N LYS A 312 0.90 -21.81 -14.03
CA LYS A 312 0.74 -23.26 -14.30
C LYS A 312 -0.64 -23.81 -13.92
N THR A 313 -1.28 -23.23 -12.92
CA THR A 313 -2.54 -23.75 -12.33
C THR A 313 -3.72 -22.79 -12.49
N GLY A 314 -3.51 -21.60 -13.03
CA GLY A 314 -4.50 -20.53 -13.05
C GLY A 314 -4.44 -19.59 -11.84
N LEU A 315 -3.64 -19.93 -10.80
CA LEU A 315 -3.35 -19.06 -9.66
C LEU A 315 -2.30 -18.02 -10.05
N ASN A 316 -2.48 -16.76 -9.66
CA ASN A 316 -1.61 -15.65 -10.06
C ASN A 316 -1.60 -15.49 -11.60
N ASN A 317 -2.80 -15.45 -12.17
CA ASN A 317 -3.03 -15.51 -13.61
C ASN A 317 -2.49 -14.29 -14.38
N SER A 318 -2.46 -13.12 -13.73
CA SER A 318 -2.00 -11.86 -14.30
C SER A 318 -0.64 -11.49 -13.72
N LEU A 319 0.29 -11.02 -14.57
CA LEU A 319 1.67 -10.66 -14.24
C LEU A 319 2.08 -9.40 -14.98
N ARG A 320 2.84 -8.52 -14.30
CA ARG A 320 3.47 -7.32 -14.86
C ARG A 320 4.71 -6.96 -14.03
N ASP A 321 5.76 -6.56 -14.71
CA ASP A 321 7.12 -6.36 -14.16
C ASP A 321 7.46 -4.91 -13.82
N TYR A 322 6.44 -4.07 -13.66
CA TYR A 322 6.54 -2.72 -13.14
C TYR A 322 5.29 -2.34 -12.34
N SER A 323 5.46 -1.41 -11.41
CA SER A 323 4.36 -0.81 -10.66
C SER A 323 3.92 0.49 -11.29
N ARG A 324 2.69 0.88 -11.01
CA ARG A 324 2.18 2.21 -11.30
C ARG A 324 1.26 2.68 -10.18
N VAL A 325 1.19 3.99 -9.98
CA VAL A 325 0.13 4.60 -9.17
C VAL A 325 -0.87 5.22 -10.11
N ILE A 326 -2.16 4.92 -9.94
CA ILE A 326 -3.23 5.42 -10.80
C ILE A 326 -4.27 6.19 -9.99
N GLU A 327 -4.74 7.28 -10.58
CA GLU A 327 -5.88 8.07 -10.12
C GLU A 327 -6.93 8.09 -11.23
N PHE A 328 -8.17 7.66 -10.94
CA PHE A 328 -9.26 7.72 -11.91
C PHE A 328 -10.58 8.14 -11.28
N ASP A 329 -11.48 8.66 -12.11
CA ASP A 329 -12.84 8.98 -11.69
C ASP A 329 -13.72 7.71 -11.74
N PRO A 330 -14.32 7.26 -10.62
CA PRO A 330 -15.00 5.96 -10.54
C PRO A 330 -16.38 5.91 -11.19
N VAL A 331 -16.93 7.05 -11.62
CA VAL A 331 -18.21 7.13 -12.33
C VAL A 331 -17.98 7.09 -13.83
N THR A 332 -17.03 7.87 -14.32
CA THR A 332 -16.71 7.99 -15.74
C THR A 332 -15.65 6.99 -16.22
N MET A 333 -14.94 6.36 -15.29
CA MET A 333 -13.81 5.45 -15.55
C MET A 333 -12.65 6.10 -16.31
N LYS A 334 -12.56 7.44 -16.26
CA LYS A 334 -11.49 8.20 -16.91
C LYS A 334 -10.24 8.23 -16.04
N MET A 335 -9.10 7.84 -16.60
CA MET A 335 -7.79 8.07 -15.98
C MET A 335 -7.52 9.57 -15.84
N VAL A 336 -7.22 10.01 -14.62
CA VAL A 336 -6.95 11.41 -14.28
C VAL A 336 -5.45 11.64 -14.13
N TRP A 337 -4.72 10.67 -13.57
CA TRP A 337 -3.28 10.72 -13.41
C TRP A 337 -2.73 9.29 -13.31
N GLU A 338 -1.57 9.04 -13.88
CA GLU A 338 -0.81 7.81 -13.77
C GLU A 338 0.64 8.20 -13.46
N CYS A 339 1.34 7.40 -12.67
CA CYS A 339 2.78 7.48 -12.52
C CYS A 339 3.36 6.07 -12.63
N LYS A 340 4.14 5.85 -13.68
CA LYS A 340 4.86 4.60 -13.98
C LYS A 340 6.34 4.91 -14.30
N PRO A 341 7.18 3.91 -14.58
CA PRO A 341 8.60 4.13 -14.84
C PRO A 341 8.91 5.23 -15.87
N SER A 342 8.21 5.26 -17.01
CA SER A 342 8.46 6.25 -18.07
C SER A 342 8.06 7.68 -17.69
N ASP A 343 6.98 7.86 -16.91
CA ASP A 343 6.62 9.18 -16.37
C ASP A 343 7.72 9.73 -15.45
N MET A 344 8.50 8.84 -14.81
CA MET A 344 9.67 9.20 -14.00
C MET A 344 10.97 9.29 -14.80
N GLY A 345 10.90 9.28 -16.13
CA GLY A 345 12.05 9.38 -17.04
C GLY A 345 12.83 8.09 -17.24
N ASN A 346 12.26 6.92 -16.92
CA ASN A 346 12.90 5.62 -17.15
C ASN A 346 12.32 4.97 -18.42
N ALA A 347 13.14 4.82 -19.46
CA ALA A 347 12.72 4.25 -20.74
C ALA A 347 12.13 2.85 -20.56
N MET A 348 10.93 2.61 -21.09
CA MET A 348 10.27 1.31 -21.06
C MET A 348 10.39 0.59 -22.41
N PRO A 349 10.52 -0.76 -22.43
CA PRO A 349 10.51 -1.66 -21.27
C PRO A 349 11.87 -1.80 -20.56
N TYR A 350 12.93 -1.13 -21.04
CA TYR A 350 14.31 -1.35 -20.61
C TYR A 350 14.58 -1.11 -19.14
N HIS A 351 13.95 -0.10 -18.54
CA HIS A 351 14.12 0.35 -17.16
C HIS A 351 12.81 0.30 -16.37
N ALA A 352 11.92 -0.63 -16.72
CA ALA A 352 10.62 -0.81 -16.06
C ALA A 352 10.75 -1.14 -14.56
N ASP A 353 11.83 -1.81 -14.15
CA ASP A 353 12.12 -2.17 -12.75
C ASP A 353 12.62 -1.01 -11.89
N HIS A 354 12.87 0.18 -12.45
CA HIS A 354 13.25 1.37 -11.68
C HIS A 354 12.09 1.97 -10.87
N PHE A 355 10.86 1.50 -11.11
CA PHE A 355 9.73 1.68 -10.23
C PHE A 355 8.91 0.39 -10.16
N TYR A 356 9.23 -0.47 -9.19
CA TYR A 356 8.60 -1.77 -9.05
C TYR A 356 8.57 -2.27 -7.61
N SER A 357 7.36 -2.56 -7.13
CA SER A 357 7.11 -3.32 -5.90
C SER A 357 6.05 -4.38 -6.15
N MET A 358 6.46 -5.65 -6.14
CA MET A 358 5.56 -6.77 -6.46
C MET A 358 4.48 -7.08 -5.39
N PHE A 359 4.58 -6.49 -4.21
CA PHE A 359 3.59 -6.61 -3.12
C PHE A 359 3.68 -5.35 -2.25
N ILE A 360 2.82 -5.26 -1.22
CA ILE A 360 2.70 -4.14 -0.27
C ILE A 360 2.61 -2.79 -0.97
N SER A 361 3.05 -1.70 -0.32
CA SER A 361 3.08 -0.33 -0.88
C SER A 361 1.81 0.47 -0.60
N SER A 362 1.92 1.77 -0.84
CA SER A 362 0.82 2.72 -0.71
C SER A 362 1.09 3.96 -1.56
N ALA A 363 0.01 4.66 -1.89
CA ALA A 363 0.03 6.04 -2.36
C ALA A 363 -0.84 6.92 -1.45
N GLN A 364 -0.34 8.08 -1.06
CA GLN A 364 -1.04 9.10 -0.27
C GLN A 364 -1.04 10.41 -1.05
N ARG A 365 -2.21 10.97 -1.33
CA ARG A 365 -2.34 12.33 -1.88
C ARG A 365 -2.02 13.35 -0.78
N LEU A 366 -1.13 14.30 -1.06
CA LEU A 366 -0.71 15.34 -0.11
C LEU A 366 -1.46 16.65 -0.37
N PRO A 367 -1.60 17.54 0.64
CA PRO A 367 -2.33 18.81 0.51
C PRO A 367 -1.80 19.75 -0.59
N ASN A 368 -0.49 19.72 -0.87
CA ASN A 368 0.12 20.52 -1.94
C ASN A 368 -0.14 19.95 -3.36
N GLY A 369 -0.84 18.82 -3.47
CA GLY A 369 -1.14 18.16 -4.74
C GLY A 369 -0.15 17.07 -5.14
N ASN A 370 0.99 16.93 -4.46
CA ASN A 370 1.96 15.85 -4.67
C ASN A 370 1.39 14.50 -4.21
N THR A 371 2.07 13.41 -4.57
CA THR A 371 1.80 12.06 -4.08
C THR A 371 3.00 11.57 -3.28
N LEU A 372 2.81 11.18 -2.02
CA LEU A 372 3.77 10.32 -1.32
C LEU A 372 3.52 8.87 -1.76
N ILE A 373 4.54 8.22 -2.27
CA ILE A 373 4.51 6.84 -2.73
C ILE A 373 5.47 6.03 -1.86
N THR A 374 4.97 4.94 -1.29
CA THR A 374 5.79 3.91 -0.63
C THR A 374 6.03 2.80 -1.63
N GLU A 375 7.20 2.73 -2.27
CA GLU A 375 7.63 1.57 -3.05
C GLU A 375 8.16 0.51 -2.06
N GLY A 376 7.25 -0.33 -1.55
CA GLY A 376 7.46 -1.02 -0.30
C GLY A 376 8.52 -2.12 -0.34
N SER A 377 8.58 -2.93 -1.39
CA SER A 377 9.48 -4.10 -1.41
C SER A 377 10.96 -3.74 -1.41
N GLY A 378 11.31 -2.56 -1.94
CA GLY A 378 12.66 -2.00 -1.96
C GLY A 378 12.99 -1.11 -0.77
N GLY A 379 12.00 -0.77 0.06
CA GLY A 379 12.18 0.16 1.18
C GLY A 379 12.36 1.62 0.77
N ARG A 380 11.81 2.00 -0.39
CA ARG A 380 11.92 3.35 -0.94
C ARG A 380 10.63 4.12 -0.71
N LEU A 381 10.77 5.33 -0.16
CA LEU A 381 9.70 6.30 -0.02
C LEU A 381 10.03 7.48 -0.94
N MET A 382 9.04 7.97 -1.67
CA MET A 382 9.23 9.08 -2.59
C MET A 382 8.05 10.04 -2.61
N GLU A 383 8.33 11.33 -2.75
CA GLU A 383 7.32 12.35 -3.03
C GLU A 383 7.49 12.81 -4.48
N VAL A 384 6.43 12.67 -5.26
CA VAL A 384 6.39 13.07 -6.67
C VAL A 384 5.36 14.18 -6.90
N THR A 385 5.71 15.15 -7.73
CA THR A 385 4.76 16.20 -8.16
C THR A 385 3.72 15.64 -9.13
N ARG A 386 2.70 16.44 -9.46
CA ARG A 386 1.72 16.10 -10.50
C ARG A 386 2.37 15.93 -11.89
N ASP A 387 3.48 16.62 -12.13
CA ASP A 387 4.29 16.53 -13.35
C ASP A 387 5.44 15.51 -13.22
N HIS A 388 5.31 14.57 -12.27
CA HIS A 388 6.21 13.42 -12.09
C HIS A 388 7.64 13.74 -11.67
N GLU A 389 7.90 14.96 -11.21
CA GLU A 389 9.20 15.33 -10.64
C GLU A 389 9.38 14.68 -9.27
N LEU A 390 10.47 13.92 -9.09
CA LEU A 390 10.91 13.39 -7.81
C LEU A 390 11.50 14.51 -6.94
N VAL A 391 10.77 14.95 -5.91
CA VAL A 391 11.16 16.10 -5.08
C VAL A 391 11.65 15.70 -3.67
N TRP A 392 11.34 14.48 -3.24
CA TRP A 392 11.90 13.88 -2.03
C TRP A 392 12.07 12.37 -2.21
N GLU A 393 13.17 11.82 -1.72
CA GLU A 393 13.43 10.39 -1.71
C GLU A 393 14.09 10.00 -0.39
N TYR A 394 13.61 8.90 0.19
CA TYR A 394 14.20 8.26 1.35
C TYR A 394 14.32 6.75 1.13
N ILE A 395 15.49 6.20 1.40
CA ILE A 395 15.74 4.75 1.36
C ILE A 395 15.93 4.26 2.80
N SER A 396 15.11 3.31 3.22
CA SER A 396 15.21 2.73 4.57
C SER A 396 16.60 2.10 4.80
N PRO A 397 17.25 2.39 5.94
CA PRO A 397 18.45 1.67 6.37
C PRO A 397 18.14 0.38 7.13
N TYR A 398 16.86 0.00 7.28
CA TYR A 398 16.41 -1.08 8.15
C TYR A 398 16.08 -2.36 7.37
N TRP A 399 17.02 -3.29 7.39
CA TRP A 399 16.84 -4.61 6.80
C TRP A 399 16.33 -5.62 7.82
N GLY A 400 15.44 -6.52 7.36
CA GLY A 400 15.04 -7.67 8.16
C GLY A 400 16.20 -8.64 8.41
N LYS A 401 16.20 -9.28 9.57
CA LYS A 401 17.14 -10.32 9.95
C LYS A 401 16.60 -11.72 9.62
N TYR A 402 15.31 -11.95 9.86
CA TYR A 402 14.64 -13.22 9.59
C TYR A 402 14.22 -13.32 8.13
N LEU A 403 13.71 -12.22 7.55
CA LEU A 403 13.50 -12.09 6.12
C LEU A 403 14.40 -10.95 5.60
N PRO A 404 15.53 -11.25 4.93
CA PRO A 404 16.55 -10.27 4.57
C PRO A 404 16.14 -9.39 3.38
N ILE A 405 15.13 -8.57 3.58
CA ILE A 405 14.60 -7.57 2.63
C ILE A 405 14.43 -6.23 3.34
N ASN A 406 14.55 -5.11 2.62
CA ASN A 406 14.44 -3.73 3.14
C ASN A 406 12.98 -3.23 3.26
N MET A 407 12.05 -4.15 3.40
CA MET A 407 10.65 -3.92 3.10
C MET A 407 9.98 -2.90 4.04
N ILE A 408 9.23 -1.94 3.48
CA ILE A 408 8.31 -1.05 4.22
C ILE A 408 6.88 -1.35 3.78
N TYR A 409 6.02 -1.81 4.71
CA TYR A 409 4.62 -2.13 4.39
C TYR A 409 3.87 -0.92 3.79
N ARG A 410 3.74 0.17 4.56
CA ARG A 410 3.22 1.48 4.14
C ARG A 410 3.89 2.58 4.96
N ALA A 411 4.01 3.77 4.38
CA ALA A 411 4.41 4.98 5.07
C ALA A 411 3.40 6.11 4.85
N TYR A 412 3.30 7.01 5.82
CA TYR A 412 2.40 8.16 5.76
C TYR A 412 3.08 9.44 6.25
N ARG A 413 2.84 10.55 5.55
CA ARG A 413 3.33 11.89 5.89
C ARG A 413 2.24 12.67 6.63
N TYR A 414 2.63 13.30 7.73
CA TYR A 414 1.78 14.13 8.59
C TYR A 414 2.44 15.51 8.79
N PRO A 415 1.68 16.59 8.99
CA PRO A 415 2.25 17.90 9.29
C PRO A 415 3.00 17.86 10.64
N TYR A 416 3.97 18.75 10.82
CA TYR A 416 4.79 18.78 12.03
C TYR A 416 3.97 18.91 13.33
N ASP A 417 2.86 19.65 13.29
CA ASP A 417 2.00 19.90 14.46
C ASP A 417 1.30 18.65 15.00
N TYR A 418 1.34 17.52 14.29
CA TYR A 418 0.88 16.24 14.84
C TYR A 418 1.73 15.78 16.03
N VAL A 419 2.97 16.26 16.14
CA VAL A 419 3.93 15.85 17.18
C VAL A 419 4.38 17.09 17.95
N PRO A 420 3.55 17.60 18.88
CA PRO A 420 3.86 18.81 19.65
C PRO A 420 5.05 18.66 20.62
N GLN A 421 5.52 17.43 20.85
CA GLN A 421 6.65 17.11 21.72
C GLN A 421 8.00 17.55 21.15
N VAL A 422 8.08 17.79 19.84
CA VAL A 422 9.34 18.06 19.15
C VAL A 422 9.24 19.39 18.42
N GLU A 423 10.24 20.27 18.63
CA GLU A 423 10.35 21.51 17.86
C GLU A 423 10.42 21.22 16.37
N LYS A 424 9.79 22.09 15.56
CA LYS A 424 9.83 21.97 14.10
C LYS A 424 11.30 21.84 13.62
N PRO A 425 11.66 20.73 12.95
CA PRO A 425 13.02 20.51 12.47
C PRO A 425 13.44 21.56 11.43
N LYS A 426 14.76 21.79 11.33
CA LYS A 426 15.30 22.59 10.23
C LYS A 426 15.26 21.79 8.94
N GLU A 427 14.61 22.35 7.93
CA GLU A 427 14.54 21.81 6.58
C GLU A 427 15.84 22.18 5.83
N VAL A 428 16.65 21.19 5.45
CA VAL A 428 17.91 21.38 4.71
C VAL A 428 17.81 20.67 3.37
N ALA A 429 17.91 21.40 2.26
CA ALA A 429 17.85 20.80 0.93
C ALA A 429 18.97 19.76 0.72
N ILE A 430 18.65 18.69 0.00
CA ILE A 430 19.59 17.65 -0.43
C ILE A 430 19.48 17.55 -1.95
N GLU A 431 20.49 18.08 -2.64
CA GLU A 431 20.54 18.07 -4.11
C GLU A 431 20.80 16.66 -4.64
N ARG A 432 20.17 16.34 -5.77
CA ARG A 432 20.39 15.07 -6.47
C ARG A 432 21.83 15.02 -6.97
N ILE A 433 22.55 13.97 -6.59
CA ILE A 433 23.90 13.72 -7.08
C ILE A 433 23.86 13.11 -8.48
N ASP A 434 24.72 13.58 -9.38
CA ASP A 434 24.91 12.99 -10.71
C ASP A 434 25.68 11.67 -10.64
N ASN A 435 24.98 10.57 -10.90
CA ASN A 435 25.54 9.23 -10.88
C ASN A 435 26.64 8.99 -11.93
N THR A 436 26.70 9.80 -13.01
CA THR A 436 27.76 9.66 -14.02
C THR A 436 29.12 10.08 -13.46
N THR A 437 29.14 10.89 -12.41
CA THR A 437 30.34 11.47 -11.79
C THR A 437 30.54 11.05 -10.32
N PHE A 438 29.52 10.58 -9.61
CA PHE A 438 29.64 10.07 -8.24
C PHE A 438 30.56 8.85 -8.13
N ARG A 439 31.51 8.88 -7.19
CA ARG A 439 32.50 7.80 -6.96
C ARG A 439 32.72 7.58 -5.47
N MET A 440 32.95 6.33 -5.07
CA MET A 440 33.37 5.99 -3.71
C MET A 440 34.79 6.50 -3.42
N PRO A 441 35.16 6.78 -2.16
CA PRO A 441 36.51 7.17 -1.80
C PRO A 441 37.56 6.18 -2.36
N GLY A 442 38.53 6.70 -3.11
CA GLY A 442 39.59 5.92 -3.75
C GLY A 442 39.27 5.37 -5.16
N ALA A 443 38.03 5.52 -5.66
CA ALA A 443 37.69 5.13 -7.02
C ALA A 443 38.12 6.19 -8.05
N ALA A 444 38.56 5.73 -9.23
CA ALA A 444 38.98 6.60 -10.33
C ALA A 444 37.79 7.27 -11.05
N GLY A 445 38.07 8.39 -11.74
CA GLY A 445 37.11 9.06 -12.62
C GLY A 445 36.81 8.25 -13.88
N LYS A 446 35.82 8.72 -14.67
CA LYS A 446 35.48 8.10 -15.97
C LYS A 446 36.36 8.57 -17.13
N ASP A 447 37.16 9.60 -16.92
CA ASP A 447 37.89 10.23 -18.01
C ASP A 447 39.08 9.36 -18.44
N PRO A 448 39.23 9.08 -19.74
CA PRO A 448 40.26 8.19 -20.22
C PRO A 448 41.65 8.84 -20.13
N GLU A 449 42.68 8.06 -19.81
CA GLU A 449 44.07 8.53 -19.89
C GLU A 449 44.51 8.84 -21.33
N ARG A 450 43.88 8.17 -22.31
CA ARG A 450 44.15 8.35 -23.73
C ARG A 450 42.87 8.20 -24.54
N THR A 451 42.57 9.21 -25.35
CA THR A 451 41.51 9.17 -26.37
C THR A 451 42.15 9.14 -27.76
N VAL A 452 41.66 8.29 -28.65
CA VAL A 452 42.11 8.20 -30.05
C VAL A 452 40.89 8.17 -30.96
N SER A 453 40.86 9.02 -31.98
CA SER A 453 39.84 8.96 -33.03
C SER A 453 40.21 7.88 -34.05
N VAL A 454 39.22 7.09 -34.47
CA VAL A 454 39.39 6.07 -35.50
C VAL A 454 38.87 6.62 -36.82
N GLU A 455 39.73 6.73 -37.82
CA GLU A 455 39.35 7.22 -39.15
C GLU A 455 38.24 6.34 -39.75
N GLY A 456 37.23 6.97 -40.35
CA GLY A 456 36.09 6.28 -40.98
C GLY A 456 34.92 5.95 -40.04
N THR A 457 35.01 6.20 -38.73
CA THR A 457 33.84 6.07 -37.84
C THR A 457 32.84 7.20 -38.06
N ILE A 458 31.56 6.86 -38.19
CA ILE A 458 30.47 7.80 -38.49
C ILE A 458 29.71 8.30 -37.25
N GLY A 459 30.12 7.90 -36.05
CA GLY A 459 29.49 8.26 -34.78
C GLY A 459 28.25 7.42 -34.44
N PHE A 460 27.43 7.93 -33.53
CA PHE A 460 26.18 7.32 -33.08
C PHE A 460 25.00 8.17 -33.55
N THR A 461 23.93 7.52 -34.04
CA THR A 461 22.69 8.18 -34.46
C THR A 461 21.64 8.08 -33.37
N ALA A 462 20.57 8.89 -33.47
CA ALA A 462 19.36 8.65 -32.69
C ALA A 462 18.82 7.23 -33.01
N VAL A 463 18.28 6.57 -31.99
CA VAL A 463 17.71 5.23 -32.10
C VAL A 463 16.42 5.22 -31.29
N ASP A 464 15.32 4.79 -31.91
CA ASP A 464 13.97 4.73 -31.31
C ASP A 464 13.69 3.36 -30.66
N GLY A 465 14.72 2.53 -30.44
CA GLY A 465 14.59 1.20 -29.86
C GLY A 465 15.80 0.28 -30.12
N PHE A 466 16.04 -0.67 -29.24
CA PHE A 466 17.10 -1.68 -29.36
C PHE A 466 16.55 -3.07 -29.02
N CYS A 467 16.43 -3.93 -30.04
CA CYS A 467 15.83 -5.29 -29.99
C CYS A 467 14.34 -5.36 -29.57
N LEU A 468 13.87 -4.41 -28.78
CA LEU A 468 12.49 -4.14 -28.41
C LEU A 468 12.13 -2.74 -28.92
N GLU A 469 10.84 -2.49 -29.11
CA GLU A 469 10.32 -1.14 -29.37
C GLU A 469 10.20 -0.43 -28.01
N SER A 470 10.50 0.87 -27.95
CA SER A 470 10.21 1.66 -26.75
C SER A 470 8.71 1.92 -26.66
N ASP A 471 8.16 1.88 -25.45
CA ASP A 471 6.73 2.11 -25.21
C ASP A 471 6.34 3.61 -25.17
N ASP A 472 7.32 4.51 -25.32
CA ASP A 472 7.20 5.98 -25.17
C ASP A 472 6.69 6.70 -26.43
#